data_AF-A0A1C5M382-F1
#
_entry.id   AF-A0A1C5M382-F1
#
_cell.length_a   1.000
_cell.length_b   1.000
_cell.length_c   1.000
_cell.angle_alpha   90.00
_cell.angle_beta   90.00
_cell.angle_gamma   90.00
#
_symmetry.space_group_name_H-M   'P 1'
#
loop_
_entity.id
_entity.type
_entity.pdbx_description
1 polymer ?
#
loop_
_entity_poly.entity_id
_entity_poly.type
_entity_poly.pdbx_seq_one_letter_code
_entity_poly.pdbx_strand_id
1 'polypeptide(L)'
;MLHPSYTDLMKVVNKDVEEGETKVVNSRYSIVMATAKRAREIIDGSMPLVDTKPGEKPLSIAISEMNQGKITILAEEEAAKLAELEAKQAEENAEEDFLNIQEEDSEEDAEAVEESEDNE
;
A
#
# COMPACT_ATOMS: atom_id res chain seq x y z
N MET A 1 18.31 7.11 -26.71
CA MET A 1 17.98 5.83 -26.04
C MET A 1 16.65 6.01 -25.32
N LEU A 2 15.84 4.95 -25.17
CA LEU A 2 14.66 5.00 -24.31
C LEU A 2 15.13 5.20 -22.86
N HIS A 3 14.62 6.23 -22.20
CA HIS A 3 14.82 6.44 -20.77
C HIS A 3 13.50 6.28 -20.01
N PRO A 4 13.52 5.73 -18.79
CA PRO A 4 14.70 5.17 -18.12
C PRO A 4 15.17 3.84 -18.76
N SER A 5 16.48 3.59 -18.71
CA SER A 5 17.05 2.31 -19.16
C SER A 5 16.94 1.25 -18.06
N TYR A 6 17.12 -0.02 -18.41
CA TYR A 6 17.16 -1.11 -17.41
C TYR A 6 18.17 -0.85 -16.30
N THR A 7 19.36 -0.36 -16.65
CA THR A 7 20.41 -0.06 -15.68
C THR A 7 20.03 1.09 -14.74
N ASP A 8 19.20 2.03 -15.22
CA ASP A 8 18.71 3.12 -14.38
C ASP A 8 17.71 2.57 -13.35
N LEU A 9 16.73 1.76 -13.81
CA LEU A 9 15.75 1.12 -12.93
C LEU A 9 16.40 0.21 -11.89
N MET A 10 17.41 -0.57 -12.30
CA MET A 10 18.12 -1.48 -11.41
C MET A 10 18.84 -0.75 -10.26
N LYS A 11 19.35 0.46 -10.53
CA LYS A 11 20.00 1.30 -9.51
C LYS A 11 18.97 1.90 -8.55
N VAL A 12 17.84 2.37 -9.07
CA VAL A 12 16.76 2.93 -8.23
C VAL A 12 16.22 1.87 -7.28
N VAL A 13 15.92 0.67 -7.79
CA VAL A 13 15.31 -0.40 -6.98
C VAL A 13 16.24 -0.95 -5.91
N ASN A 14 17.55 -1.01 -6.15
CA ASN A 14 18.52 -1.51 -5.16
C ASN A 14 19.22 -0.39 -4.39
N LYS A 15 18.70 0.84 -4.41
CA LYS A 15 19.37 1.99 -3.79
C LYS A 15 19.51 1.86 -2.27
N ASP A 16 18.53 1.21 -1.64
CA ASP A 16 18.41 1.13 -0.19
C ASP A 16 18.94 -0.21 0.38
N VAL A 17 19.62 -1.02 -0.46
CA VAL A 17 20.27 -2.26 -0.03
C VAL A 17 21.71 -1.95 0.37
N GLU A 18 22.10 -2.26 1.61
CA GLU A 18 23.46 -2.02 2.08
C GLU A 18 24.49 -2.84 1.28
N GLU A 19 25.71 -2.29 1.10
CA GLU A 19 26.81 -2.99 0.43
C GLU A 19 27.24 -4.22 1.25
N GLY A 20 26.69 -5.38 0.89
CA GLY A 20 26.93 -6.66 1.57
C GLY A 20 25.66 -7.49 1.75
N GLU A 21 24.49 -6.87 1.64
CA GLU A 21 23.20 -7.54 1.70
C GLU A 21 22.77 -8.09 0.33
N THR A 22 21.85 -9.06 0.35
CA THR A 22 21.29 -9.64 -0.87
C THR A 22 20.47 -8.59 -1.61
N LYS A 23 20.92 -8.22 -2.82
CA LYS A 23 20.16 -7.32 -3.70
C LYS A 23 18.72 -7.81 -3.86
N VAL A 24 17.79 -6.90 -3.62
CA VAL A 24 16.35 -7.11 -3.80
C VAL A 24 16.03 -7.58 -5.22
N VAL A 25 16.73 -7.03 -6.22
CA VAL A 25 16.60 -7.47 -7.60
C VAL A 25 17.97 -7.87 -8.16
N ASN A 26 18.06 -9.07 -8.72
CA ASN A 26 19.23 -9.58 -9.43
C ASN A 26 18.98 -9.85 -10.91
N SER A 27 17.72 -9.74 -11.37
CA SER A 27 17.34 -10.11 -12.73
C SER A 27 16.47 -9.06 -13.41
N ARG A 28 16.61 -8.95 -14.74
CA ARG A 28 15.71 -8.14 -15.59
C ARG A 28 14.25 -8.57 -15.46
N TYR A 29 14.01 -9.86 -15.25
CA TYR A 29 12.66 -10.42 -15.20
C TYR A 29 11.86 -9.91 -14.01
N SER A 30 12.51 -9.66 -12.87
CA SER A 30 11.84 -9.12 -11.67
C SER A 30 11.25 -7.74 -11.94
N ILE A 31 12.01 -6.85 -12.59
CA ILE A 31 11.55 -5.51 -12.98
C ILE A 31 10.38 -5.61 -13.95
N VAL A 32 10.48 -6.47 -14.97
CA VAL A 32 9.42 -6.68 -15.97
C VAL A 32 8.15 -7.21 -15.31
N MET A 33 8.25 -8.17 -14.40
CA MET A 33 7.08 -8.72 -13.70
C MET A 33 6.42 -7.68 -12.79
N ALA A 34 7.19 -6.92 -12.01
CA ALA A 34 6.66 -5.91 -11.11
C ALA A 34 5.96 -4.78 -11.89
N THR A 35 6.61 -4.24 -12.92
CA THR A 35 6.01 -3.21 -13.80
C THR A 35 4.78 -3.72 -14.55
N ALA A 36 4.75 -5.00 -14.96
CA ALA A 36 3.58 -5.60 -15.60
C ALA A 36 2.41 -5.79 -14.63
N LYS A 37 2.68 -6.23 -13.40
CA LYS A 37 1.66 -6.33 -12.33
C LYS A 37 1.06 -4.96 -12.04
N ARG A 38 1.92 -3.96 -11.82
CA ARG A 38 1.48 -2.58 -11.56
C ARG A 38 0.68 -1.99 -12.72
N ALA A 39 1.09 -2.24 -13.96
CA ALA A 39 0.35 -1.81 -15.13
C ALA A 39 -1.07 -2.42 -15.19
N ARG A 40 -1.26 -3.66 -14.71
CA ARG A 40 -2.60 -4.26 -14.61
C ARG A 40 -3.45 -3.59 -13.56
N GLU A 41 -2.89 -3.30 -12.38
CA GLU A 41 -3.62 -2.55 -11.34
C GLU A 41 -4.14 -1.21 -11.85
N ILE A 42 -3.33 -0.49 -12.65
CA ILE A 42 -3.75 0.77 -13.28
C ILE A 42 -4.87 0.55 -14.29
N ILE A 43 -4.83 -0.54 -15.07
CA ILE A 43 -5.91 -0.92 -16.00
C ILE A 43 -7.20 -1.26 -15.25
N ASP A 44 -7.08 -1.92 -14.10
CA ASP A 44 -8.19 -2.31 -13.23
C ASP A 44 -8.77 -1.12 -12.44
N GLY A 45 -8.19 0.08 -12.57
CA GLY A 45 -8.72 1.33 -12.03
C GLY A 45 -7.91 1.94 -10.88
N SER A 46 -6.77 1.36 -10.50
CA SER A 46 -5.87 1.97 -9.52
C SER A 46 -5.38 3.33 -10.03
N MET A 47 -5.39 4.33 -9.15
CA MET A 47 -4.84 5.64 -9.48
C MET A 47 -3.31 5.56 -9.64
N PRO A 48 -2.74 6.25 -10.64
CA PRO A 48 -1.31 6.47 -10.74
C PRO A 48 -0.73 7.22 -9.54
N LEU A 49 0.48 6.87 -9.14
CA LEU A 49 1.24 7.52 -8.05
C LEU A 49 2.14 8.66 -8.53
N VAL A 50 2.14 8.91 -9.84
CA VAL A 50 2.90 9.97 -10.51
C VAL A 50 1.97 10.77 -11.41
N ASP A 51 2.38 11.98 -11.75
CA ASP A 51 1.65 12.78 -12.73
C ASP A 51 1.65 12.08 -14.10
N THR A 52 0.46 11.92 -14.67
CA THR A 52 0.27 11.25 -15.96
C THR A 52 -0.38 12.16 -16.97
N LYS A 53 -0.08 11.92 -18.25
CA LYS A 53 -0.74 12.61 -19.35
C LYS A 53 -1.99 11.83 -19.80
N PRO A 54 -3.03 12.51 -20.30
CA PRO A 54 -4.17 11.83 -20.90
C PRO A 54 -3.72 10.87 -22.01
N GLY A 55 -4.15 9.61 -21.94
CA GLY A 55 -3.81 8.57 -22.91
C GLY A 55 -2.41 7.97 -22.75
N GLU A 56 -1.71 8.25 -21.65
CA GLU A 56 -0.44 7.59 -21.35
C GLU A 56 -0.64 6.09 -21.09
N LYS A 57 0.28 5.27 -21.61
CA LYS A 57 0.15 3.81 -21.51
C LYS A 57 0.36 3.38 -20.07
N PRO A 58 -0.47 2.47 -19.51
CA PRO A 58 -0.32 1.97 -18.14
C PRO A 58 1.10 1.45 -17.82
N LEU A 59 1.73 0.77 -18.77
CA LEU A 59 3.10 0.29 -18.60
C LEU A 59 4.13 1.42 -18.50
N SER A 60 3.95 2.51 -19.24
CA SER A 60 4.82 3.68 -19.15
C SER A 60 4.67 4.37 -17.79
N ILE A 61 3.45 4.44 -17.28
CA ILE A 61 3.16 4.98 -15.95
C ILE A 61 3.86 4.13 -14.88
N ALA A 62 3.69 2.80 -14.91
CA ALA A 62 4.34 1.89 -13.96
C ALA A 62 5.87 2.00 -13.96
N ILE A 63 6.49 2.17 -15.14
CA ILE A 63 7.94 2.39 -15.26
C ILE A 63 8.34 3.74 -14.62
N SER A 64 7.56 4.80 -14.86
CA SER A 64 7.76 6.11 -14.27
C SER A 64 7.63 6.10 -12.74
N GLU A 65 6.62 5.41 -12.21
CA GLU A 65 6.42 5.19 -10.77
C GLU A 65 7.63 4.48 -10.16
N MET A 66 8.12 3.41 -10.79
CA MET A 66 9.31 2.68 -10.31
C MET A 66 10.57 3.55 -10.34
N ASN A 67 10.76 4.30 -11.43
CA ASN A 67 11.91 5.19 -11.57
C ASN A 67 11.93 6.33 -10.54
N GLN A 68 10.76 6.76 -10.09
CA GLN A 68 10.60 7.74 -9.01
C GLN A 68 10.60 7.10 -7.61
N GLY A 69 10.77 5.77 -7.51
CA GLY A 69 10.76 5.05 -6.24
C GLY A 69 9.38 5.00 -5.56
N LYS A 70 8.29 5.26 -6.30
CA LYS A 70 6.91 5.19 -5.78
C LYS A 70 6.42 3.76 -5.60
N ILE A 71 7.03 2.82 -6.34
CA ILE A 71 6.81 1.39 -6.19
C ILE A 71 8.15 0.71 -5.93
N THR A 72 8.15 -0.25 -5.01
CA THR A 72 9.31 -1.06 -4.65
C THR A 72 8.99 -2.54 -4.90
N ILE A 73 10.03 -3.34 -5.11
CA ILE A 73 9.89 -4.80 -5.21
C ILE A 73 10.29 -5.32 -3.83
N LEU A 74 9.42 -6.07 -3.17
CA LEU A 74 9.72 -6.69 -1.89
C LEU A 74 10.20 -8.12 -2.10
N ALA A 75 11.09 -8.59 -1.22
CA ALA A 75 11.43 -10.01 -1.15
C ALA A 75 10.22 -10.81 -0.61
N GLU A 76 10.12 -12.10 -0.96
CA GLU A 76 9.01 -12.95 -0.49
C GLU A 76 8.91 -12.98 1.04
N GLU A 77 10.03 -12.96 1.75
CA GLU A 77 10.07 -12.96 3.21
C GLU A 77 9.55 -11.64 3.81
N GLU A 78 9.86 -10.51 3.19
CA GLU A 78 9.35 -9.19 3.60
C GLU A 78 7.86 -9.04 3.28
N ALA A 79 7.44 -9.52 2.10
CA ALA A 79 6.04 -9.53 1.71
C ALA A 79 5.19 -10.39 2.66
N ALA A 80 5.70 -11.55 3.10
CA ALA A 80 5.01 -12.40 4.06
C ALA A 80 4.87 -11.73 5.44
N LYS A 81 5.95 -11.08 5.91
CA LYS A 81 5.91 -10.32 7.18
C LYS A 81 4.93 -9.16 7.12
N LEU A 82 4.90 -8.42 6.01
CA LEU A 82 3.96 -7.30 5.84
C LEU A 82 2.51 -7.78 5.85
N ALA A 83 2.20 -8.87 5.14
CA ALA A 83 0.86 -9.45 5.13
C ALA A 83 0.41 -9.94 6.52
N GLU A 84 1.33 -10.50 7.31
CA GLU A 84 1.04 -10.91 8.68
C GLU A 84 0.78 -9.70 9.60
N LEU A 85 1.52 -8.60 9.42
CA LEU A 85 1.31 -7.35 10.17
C LEU A 85 0.00 -6.67 9.78
N GLU A 86 -0.34 -6.60 8.49
CA GLU A 86 -1.61 -6.06 8.02
C GLU A 86 -2.79 -6.88 8.54
N ALA A 87 -2.67 -8.22 8.58
CA ALA A 87 -3.69 -9.08 9.18
C ALA A 87 -3.89 -8.81 10.67
N LYS A 88 -2.79 -8.69 11.44
CA LYS A 88 -2.85 -8.35 12.87
C LYS A 88 -3.43 -6.96 13.12
N GLN A 89 -3.06 -5.96 12.32
CA GLN A 89 -3.61 -4.60 12.42
C GLN A 89 -5.09 -4.55 12.05
N ALA A 90 -5.54 -5.34 11.08
CA ALA A 90 -6.96 -5.44 10.76
C ALA A 90 -7.75 -6.12 11.89
N GLU A 91 -7.18 -7.13 12.55
CA GLU A 91 -7.77 -7.74 13.75
C GLU A 91 -7.84 -6.75 14.92
N GLU A 92 -6.74 -6.05 15.23
CA GLU A 92 -6.71 -5.03 16.29
C GLU A 92 -7.70 -3.88 16.02
N ASN A 93 -7.75 -3.36 14.80
CA ASN A 93 -8.70 -2.29 14.45
C ASN A 93 -10.16 -2.77 14.54
N ALA A 94 -10.45 -4.04 14.19
CA ALA A 94 -11.79 -4.60 14.33
C ALA A 94 -12.19 -4.83 15.80
N GLU A 95 -11.22 -5.17 16.66
CA GLU A 95 -11.44 -5.26 18.11
C GLU A 95 -11.68 -3.88 18.74
N GLU A 96 -10.91 -2.86 18.34
CA GLU A 96 -11.12 -1.47 18.81
C GLU A 96 -12.45 -0.89 18.34
N ASP A 97 -12.86 -1.09 17.07
CA ASP A 97 -14.19 -0.68 16.58
C ASP A 97 -15.32 -1.35 17.39
N PHE A 98 -15.16 -2.60 17.81
CA PHE A 98 -16.19 -3.30 18.59
C PHE A 98 -16.29 -2.79 20.04
N LEU A 99 -15.17 -2.40 20.65
CA LEU A 99 -15.14 -1.79 21.98
C LEU A 99 -15.74 -0.38 21.97
N ASN A 100 -15.46 0.41 20.94
CA ASN A 100 -15.96 1.78 20.82
C ASN A 100 -17.48 1.83 20.63
N ILE A 101 -18.06 0.88 19.88
CA ILE A 101 -19.51 0.76 19.69
C ILE A 101 -20.22 0.41 21.01
N GLN A 102 -19.61 -0.42 21.88
CA GLN A 102 -20.20 -0.75 23.19
C GLN A 102 -20.17 0.42 24.18
N GLU A 103 -19.17 1.30 24.10
CA GLU A 103 -19.13 2.50 24.94
C GLU A 103 -20.18 3.53 24.47
N GLU A 104 -20.38 3.74 23.16
CA GLU A 104 -21.43 4.63 22.63
C GLU A 104 -22.85 4.18 22.99
N ASP A 105 -23.17 2.88 22.87
CA ASP A 105 -24.49 2.33 23.28
C ASP A 105 -24.72 2.44 24.81
N SER A 106 -23.66 2.55 25.62
CA SER A 106 -23.76 2.71 27.08
C SER A 106 -23.94 4.15 27.53
N GLU A 107 -23.48 5.12 26.73
CA GLU A 107 -23.66 6.55 26.98
C GLU A 107 -25.06 7.04 26.57
N GLU A 108 -25.65 6.52 25.49
CA GLU A 108 -27.05 6.83 25.11
C GLU A 108 -28.08 6.32 26.14
N ASP A 109 -27.83 5.17 26.76
CA ASP A 109 -28.70 4.62 27.82
C ASP A 109 -28.60 5.41 29.14
N ALA A 110 -27.52 6.18 29.38
CA ALA A 110 -27.36 7.00 30.57
C ALA A 110 -28.09 8.35 30.48
N GLU A 111 -28.16 8.98 29.29
CA GLU A 111 -28.91 10.23 29.09
C GLU A 111 -30.45 10.03 29.11
N ALA A 112 -30.94 8.85 28.71
CA ALA A 112 -32.39 8.56 28.69
C ALA A 112 -33.02 8.41 30.09
N VAL A 113 -32.22 8.22 31.15
CA VAL A 113 -32.73 8.03 32.52
C VAL A 113 -32.93 9.36 33.24
N GLU A 114 -32.12 10.40 32.98
CA GLU A 114 -32.26 11.71 33.64
C GLU A 114 -33.47 12.52 33.15
N GLU A 115 -33.95 12.34 31.91
CA GLU A 115 -35.10 13.10 31.40
C GLU A 115 -36.47 12.61 31.92
N SER A 116 -36.51 11.51 32.67
CA SER A 116 -37.77 10.89 33.14
C SER A 116 -38.18 11.25 34.57
N GLU A 117 -37.34 11.94 35.36
CA GLU A 117 -37.63 12.26 36.77
C GLU A 117 -38.32 13.62 36.99
N ASP A 118 -38.47 14.47 35.98
CA ASP A 118 -38.93 15.87 36.13
C ASP A 118 -40.41 16.14 35.78
N ASN A 119 -41.26 15.10 35.68
CA ASN A 119 -42.67 15.26 35.34
C ASN A 119 -43.61 14.61 36.37
N GLU A 120 -43.62 15.15 37.61
CA GLU A 120 -44.69 14.91 38.60
C GLU A 120 -45.17 16.20 39.27
#